data_AF-A0A7J7NAX3-F1
#
_entry.id   AF-A0A7J7NAX3-F1
#
_cell.length_a   1.000
_cell.length_b   1.000
_cell.length_c   1.000
_cell.angle_alpha   90.00
_cell.angle_beta   90.00
_cell.angle_gamma   90.00
#
_symmetry.space_group_name_H-M   'P 1'
#
loop_
_entity.id
_entity.type
_entity.pdbx_description
1 polymer ?
#
loop_
_entity_poly.entity_id
_entity_poly.type
_entity_poly.pdbx_seq_one_letter_code
_entity_poly.pdbx_strand_id
1 'polypeptide(L)'
;MRSLGVGFDRSMLVSVANCLCLLEHFYLLHCLTSKFGLVIDVEVVTALVKVYSDLRGDVHECYKLFLKTSGSQDVVSWTRIITTFAEREPEEALVLFSKFSQECLDDPDRYIFSSVIKTCAGLATK
;
A
#
# COMPACT_ATOMS: atom_id res chain seq x y z
N MET A 1 -2.19 -31.48 1.79
CA MET A 1 -3.43 -31.56 2.60
C MET A 1 -4.54 -30.84 1.84
N ARG A 2 -5.76 -31.35 1.97
CA ARG A 2 -6.89 -31.24 1.02
C ARG A 2 -7.32 -29.81 0.66
N SER A 3 -7.62 -29.66 -0.63
CA SER A 3 -8.40 -28.60 -1.24
C SER A 3 -9.79 -28.50 -0.61
N LEU A 4 -10.10 -27.38 0.03
CA LEU A 4 -11.45 -26.99 0.42
C LEU A 4 -11.92 -25.90 -0.54
N GLY A 5 -12.82 -26.30 -1.45
CA GLY A 5 -13.45 -25.48 -2.48
C GLY A 5 -14.48 -24.50 -1.94
N VAL A 6 -14.00 -23.47 -1.25
CA VAL A 6 -14.61 -22.14 -1.28
C VAL A 6 -13.49 -21.22 -1.74
N GLY A 7 -13.43 -20.95 -3.03
CA GLY A 7 -12.47 -20.01 -3.58
C GLY A 7 -12.74 -18.63 -3.00
N PHE A 8 -11.98 -18.24 -1.99
CA PHE A 8 -11.83 -16.84 -1.62
C PHE A 8 -11.16 -16.17 -2.82
N ASP A 9 -11.96 -15.65 -3.74
CA ASP A 9 -11.43 -15.16 -5.01
C ASP A 9 -10.70 -13.82 -4.80
N ARG A 10 -9.69 -13.58 -5.64
CA ARG A 10 -8.84 -12.37 -5.65
C ARG A 10 -9.68 -11.10 -5.78
N SER A 11 -10.74 -11.15 -6.57
CA SER A 11 -11.69 -10.06 -6.82
C SER A 11 -12.56 -9.77 -5.60
N MET A 12 -12.93 -10.78 -4.81
CA MET A 12 -13.74 -10.67 -3.61
C MET A 12 -12.91 -10.03 -2.50
N LEU A 13 -11.63 -10.36 -2.36
CA LEU A 13 -10.75 -9.69 -1.40
C LEU A 13 -10.45 -8.24 -1.77
N VAL A 14 -10.19 -7.94 -3.05
CA VAL A 14 -10.02 -6.56 -3.53
C VAL A 14 -11.31 -5.77 -3.39
N SER A 15 -12.47 -6.37 -3.72
CA SER A 15 -13.78 -5.74 -3.57
C SER A 15 -14.14 -5.53 -2.10
N VAL A 16 -13.86 -6.49 -1.22
CA VAL A 16 -14.09 -6.40 0.22
C VAL A 16 -13.15 -5.36 0.85
N ALA A 17 -11.88 -5.29 0.41
CA ALA A 17 -10.95 -4.23 0.83
C ALA A 17 -11.40 -2.83 0.35
N ASN A 18 -11.93 -2.73 -0.88
CA ASN A 18 -12.47 -1.48 -1.41
C ASN A 18 -13.84 -1.09 -0.83
N CYS A 19 -14.60 -2.05 -0.29
CA CYS A 19 -15.98 -1.87 0.18
C CYS A 19 -16.14 -1.80 1.71
N LEU A 20 -15.10 -2.11 2.51
CA LEU A 20 -15.22 -2.19 3.97
C LEU A 20 -14.90 -0.87 4.70
N CYS A 21 -15.96 -0.18 5.12
CA CYS A 21 -15.95 0.85 6.16
C CYS A 21 -15.89 0.30 7.61
N LEU A 22 -15.26 -0.85 7.89
CA LEU A 22 -15.32 -1.49 9.23
C LEU A 22 -13.93 -1.70 9.84
N LEU A 23 -13.54 -0.75 10.70
CA LEU A 23 -12.34 -0.75 11.56
C LEU A 23 -12.11 -2.09 12.29
N GLU A 24 -13.16 -2.83 12.65
CA GLU A 24 -13.06 -4.07 13.45
C GLU A 24 -12.47 -5.27 12.69
N HIS A 25 -12.59 -5.31 11.36
CA HIS A 25 -12.16 -6.47 10.57
C HIS A 25 -10.84 -6.27 9.83
N PHE A 26 -10.23 -5.09 9.94
CA PHE A 26 -8.96 -4.78 9.29
C PHE A 26 -7.83 -5.75 9.68
N TYR A 27 -7.63 -5.96 10.99
CA TYR A 27 -6.64 -6.90 11.49
C TYR A 27 -6.97 -8.33 11.06
N LEU A 28 -8.26 -8.67 10.97
CA LEU A 28 -8.70 -9.96 10.45
C LEU A 28 -8.30 -10.12 8.97
N LEU A 29 -8.51 -9.09 8.14
CA LEU A 29 -8.14 -9.08 6.73
C LEU A 29 -6.61 -9.22 6.55
N HIS A 30 -5.82 -8.46 7.31
CA HIS A 30 -4.35 -8.61 7.33
C HIS A 30 -3.95 -10.03 7.72
N CYS A 31 -4.53 -10.57 8.81
CA CYS A 31 -4.21 -11.91 9.29
C CYS A 31 -4.61 -12.99 8.28
N LEU A 32 -5.78 -12.89 7.65
CA LEU A 32 -6.25 -13.84 6.66
C LEU A 32 -5.36 -13.81 5.41
N THR A 33 -5.09 -12.63 4.85
CA THR A 33 -4.21 -12.48 3.68
C THR A 33 -2.80 -13.00 3.97
N SER A 34 -2.26 -12.74 5.16
CA SER A 34 -0.98 -13.31 5.61
C SER A 34 -1.02 -14.82 5.77
N LYS A 35 -2.06 -15.36 6.42
CA LYS A 35 -2.21 -16.81 6.67
C LYS A 35 -2.35 -17.62 5.38
N PHE A 36 -3.02 -17.06 4.38
CA PHE A 36 -3.20 -17.70 3.07
C PHE A 36 -2.07 -17.39 2.09
N GLY A 37 -1.03 -16.63 2.50
CA GLY A 37 0.12 -16.32 1.67
C GLY A 37 -0.18 -15.38 0.50
N LEU A 38 -1.24 -14.58 0.59
CA LEU A 38 -1.69 -13.68 -0.49
C LEU A 38 -0.91 -12.37 -0.55
N VAL A 39 -0.05 -12.11 0.45
CA VAL A 39 0.76 -10.88 0.59
C VAL A 39 1.97 -10.85 -0.35
N ILE A 40 1.99 -11.72 -1.35
CA ILE A 40 2.94 -11.72 -2.48
C ILE A 40 2.34 -11.06 -3.72
N ASP A 41 1.03 -10.80 -3.70
CA ASP A 41 0.30 -10.19 -4.80
C ASP A 41 0.26 -8.67 -4.62
N VAL A 42 0.80 -7.95 -5.60
CA VAL A 42 0.90 -6.48 -5.58
C VAL A 42 -0.46 -5.81 -5.48
N GLU A 43 -1.51 -6.37 -6.09
CA GLU A 43 -2.86 -5.79 -6.01
C GLU A 43 -3.44 -5.94 -4.60
N VAL A 44 -3.25 -7.10 -3.98
CA VAL A 44 -3.70 -7.37 -2.60
C VAL A 44 -2.97 -6.47 -1.61
N VAL A 45 -1.65 -6.34 -1.77
CA VAL A 45 -0.84 -5.45 -0.91
C VAL A 45 -1.23 -3.99 -1.14
N THR A 46 -1.43 -3.55 -2.37
CA THR A 46 -1.86 -2.17 -2.66
C THR A 46 -3.22 -1.85 -2.03
N ALA A 47 -4.16 -2.81 -2.06
CA ALA A 47 -5.45 -2.69 -1.39
C ALA A 47 -5.29 -2.61 0.14
N LEU A 48 -4.42 -3.45 0.73
CA LEU A 48 -4.11 -3.38 2.16
C LEU A 48 -3.49 -2.02 2.53
N VAL A 49 -2.50 -1.53 1.77
CA VAL A 49 -1.86 -0.22 1.98
C VAL A 49 -2.91 0.89 1.98
N LYS A 50 -3.88 0.85 1.05
CA LYS A 50 -5.01 1.78 1.04
C LYS A 50 -5.82 1.72 2.34
N VAL A 51 -6.18 0.52 2.81
CA VAL A 51 -6.93 0.37 4.08
C VAL A 51 -6.11 0.87 5.28
N TYR A 52 -4.80 0.58 5.32
CA TYR A 52 -3.89 1.13 6.34
C TYR A 52 -3.88 2.66 6.33
N SER A 53 -3.87 3.28 5.15
CA SER A 53 -3.93 4.73 4.98
C SER A 53 -5.26 5.29 5.50
N ASP A 54 -6.38 4.74 5.03
CA ASP A 54 -7.73 5.21 5.33
C ASP A 54 -8.09 5.06 6.82
N LEU A 55 -7.57 4.02 7.49
CA LEU A 55 -7.83 3.74 8.91
C LEU A 55 -6.77 4.33 9.86
N ARG A 56 -5.79 5.09 9.35
CA ARG A 56 -4.62 5.56 10.13
C ARG A 56 -3.88 4.43 10.87
N GLY A 57 -3.78 3.24 10.27
CA GLY A 57 -3.04 2.10 10.81
C GLY A 57 -1.52 2.34 10.86
N ASP A 58 -0.70 1.44 11.36
CA ASP A 58 0.76 1.67 11.41
C ASP A 58 1.39 1.71 9.99
N VAL A 59 2.04 2.83 9.62
CA VAL A 59 2.71 2.98 8.31
C VAL A 59 3.92 2.08 8.15
N HIS A 60 4.58 1.69 9.25
CA HIS A 60 5.72 0.79 9.19
C HIS A 60 5.28 -0.64 8.87
N GLU A 61 4.15 -1.08 9.43
CA GLU A 61 3.53 -2.37 9.05
C GLU A 61 3.08 -2.35 7.59
N CYS A 62 2.52 -1.23 7.15
CA CYS A 62 2.16 -0.99 5.76
C CYS A 62 3.37 -1.14 4.80
N TYR A 63 4.50 -0.52 5.15
CA TYR A 63 5.75 -0.64 4.39
C TYR A 63 6.32 -2.06 4.40
N LYS A 64 6.24 -2.79 5.52
CA LYS A 64 6.64 -4.21 5.57
C LYS A 64 5.82 -5.06 4.60
N LEU A 65 4.53 -4.78 4.43
CA LEU A 65 3.70 -5.47 3.44
C LEU A 65 4.15 -5.13 2.01
N PHE A 66 4.39 -3.84 1.74
CA PHE A 66 4.92 -3.38 0.46
C PHE A 66 6.23 -4.07 0.08
N LEU A 67 7.14 -4.28 1.04
CA LEU A 67 8.40 -5.00 0.80
C LEU A 67 8.23 -6.49 0.47
N LYS A 68 7.13 -7.13 0.88
CA LYS A 68 6.87 -8.54 0.53
C LYS A 68 6.60 -8.75 -0.97
N THR A 69 6.25 -7.68 -1.68
CA THR A 69 6.04 -7.65 -3.13
C THR A 69 7.24 -7.08 -3.90
N SER A 70 8.44 -7.05 -3.28
CA SER A 70 9.64 -6.53 -3.94
C SER A 70 9.90 -7.22 -5.28
N GLY A 71 10.11 -6.44 -6.33
CA GLY A 71 10.32 -6.92 -7.70
C GLY A 71 9.04 -7.11 -8.52
N SER A 72 7.84 -6.97 -7.93
CA SER A 72 6.56 -6.94 -8.65
C SER A 72 5.76 -5.64 -8.45
N GLN A 73 6.39 -4.63 -7.82
CA GLN A 73 5.78 -3.32 -7.57
C GLN A 73 5.70 -2.50 -8.87
N ASP A 74 4.50 -2.03 -9.17
CA ASP A 74 4.22 -1.11 -10.28
C ASP A 74 4.02 0.35 -9.79
N VAL A 75 3.86 1.29 -10.72
CA VAL A 75 3.59 2.71 -10.40
C VAL A 75 2.41 2.86 -9.45
N VAL A 76 1.37 2.04 -9.57
CA VAL A 76 0.16 2.16 -8.74
C VAL A 76 0.47 1.84 -7.28
N SER A 77 1.19 0.75 -7.03
CA SER A 77 1.61 0.34 -5.69
C SER A 77 2.57 1.37 -5.05
N TRP A 78 3.51 1.90 -5.85
CA TRP A 78 4.42 2.96 -5.43
C TRP A 78 3.73 4.28 -5.13
N THR A 79 2.77 4.69 -5.99
CA THR A 79 1.94 5.86 -5.77
C THR A 79 1.22 5.77 -4.44
N ARG A 80 0.65 4.59 -4.16
CA ARG A 80 -0.06 4.36 -2.91
C ARG A 80 0.86 4.47 -1.69
N ILE A 81 2.02 3.81 -1.69
CA ILE A 81 2.91 3.86 -0.51
C ILE A 81 3.48 5.28 -0.30
N ILE A 82 3.90 5.97 -1.36
CA ILE A 82 4.44 7.33 -1.26
C ILE A 82 3.38 8.31 -0.73
N THR A 83 2.16 8.25 -1.25
CA THR A 83 1.06 9.13 -0.80
C THR A 83 0.66 8.84 0.65
N THR A 84 0.64 7.57 1.08
CA THR A 84 0.40 7.21 2.48
C THR A 84 1.45 7.76 3.42
N PHE A 85 2.73 7.72 3.04
CA PHE A 85 3.81 8.32 3.85
C PHE A 85 3.78 9.85 3.80
N ALA A 86 3.49 10.46 2.65
CA ALA A 86 3.46 11.92 2.48
C ALA A 86 2.54 12.64 3.49
N GLU A 87 1.44 12.01 3.89
CA GLU A 87 0.48 12.56 4.86
C GLU A 87 0.89 12.42 6.33
N ARG A 88 1.86 11.54 6.63
CA ARG A 88 2.13 11.07 8.00
C ARG A 88 3.59 11.23 8.41
N GLU A 89 4.48 10.86 7.51
CA GLU A 89 5.94 10.82 7.64
C GLU A 89 6.53 11.46 6.36
N PRO A 90 6.45 12.80 6.25
CA PRO A 90 6.74 13.52 5.01
C PRO A 90 8.21 13.40 4.57
N GLU A 91 9.14 13.27 5.50
CA GLU A 91 10.57 13.11 5.18
C GLU A 91 10.83 11.73 4.54
N GLU A 92 10.26 10.69 5.13
CA GLU A 92 10.31 9.31 4.63
C GLU A 92 9.63 9.19 3.26
N ALA A 93 8.56 9.96 3.01
CA ALA A 93 7.92 10.00 1.70
C ALA A 93 8.88 10.47 0.58
N LEU A 94 9.75 11.44 0.86
CA LEU A 94 10.76 11.90 -0.09
C LEU A 94 11.85 10.84 -0.32
N VAL A 95 12.23 10.11 0.73
CA VAL A 95 13.14 8.96 0.60
C VAL A 95 12.51 7.87 -0.27
N LEU A 96 11.23 7.57 -0.07
CA LEU A 96 10.50 6.60 -0.89
C LEU A 96 10.38 7.05 -2.35
N PHE A 97 10.16 8.34 -2.62
CA PHE A 97 10.16 8.86 -3.99
C PHE A 97 11.53 8.73 -4.68
N SER A 98 12.62 8.94 -3.93
CA SER A 98 13.97 8.69 -4.45
C SER A 98 14.19 7.21 -4.79
N LYS A 99 13.72 6.29 -3.93
CA LYS A 99 13.75 4.84 -4.21
C LYS A 99 12.91 4.46 -5.42
N PHE A 100 11.68 5.00 -5.53
CA PHE A 100 10.84 4.80 -6.70
C PHE A 100 11.58 5.14 -7.99
N SER A 101 12.27 6.29 -8.02
CA SER A 101 13.03 6.74 -9.19
C SER A 101 14.23 5.85 -9.54
N GLN A 102 14.69 5.01 -8.61
CA GLN A 102 15.81 4.08 -8.80
C GLN A 102 15.34 2.66 -9.13
N GLU A 103 14.21 2.23 -8.56
CA GLU A 103 13.74 0.85 -8.60
C GLU A 103 12.59 0.63 -9.60
N CYS A 104 11.75 1.65 -9.85
CA CYS A 104 10.66 1.55 -10.80
C CYS A 104 11.13 1.99 -12.20
N LEU A 105 10.81 1.18 -13.21
CA LEU A 105 11.15 1.48 -14.61
C LEU A 105 10.16 2.44 -15.28
N ASP A 106 8.98 2.58 -14.70
CA ASP A 106 7.91 3.41 -15.23
C ASP A 106 8.02 4.85 -14.69
N ASP A 107 7.53 5.80 -15.48
CA ASP A 107 7.52 7.21 -15.06
C ASP A 107 6.58 7.44 -13.86
N PRO A 108 6.96 8.34 -12.94
CA PRO A 108 6.07 8.77 -11.87
C PRO A 108 4.80 9.39 -12.45
N ASP A 109 3.65 8.94 -11.96
CA ASP A 109 2.39 9.53 -12.39
C ASP A 109 2.18 10.94 -11.78
N ARG A 110 1.18 11.64 -12.29
CA ARG A 110 0.80 12.97 -11.80
C ARG A 110 0.46 13.01 -10.31
N TYR A 111 0.00 11.89 -9.74
CA TYR A 111 -0.39 11.81 -8.33
C TYR A 111 0.84 11.76 -7.43
N ILE A 112 1.87 10.98 -7.81
CA ILE A 112 3.17 10.96 -7.12
C ILE A 112 3.75 12.38 -7.09
N PHE A 113 3.88 13.02 -8.25
CA PHE A 113 4.46 14.36 -8.34
C PHE A 113 3.68 15.38 -7.50
N SER A 114 2.35 15.39 -7.64
CA SER A 114 1.51 16.31 -6.87
C SER A 114 1.66 16.10 -5.36
N SER A 115 1.78 14.84 -4.92
CA SER A 115 1.96 14.50 -3.51
C SER A 115 3.33 14.99 -3.00
N VAL A 116 4.41 14.67 -3.72
CA VAL A 116 5.78 15.03 -3.36
C VAL A 116 5.97 16.55 -3.32
N ILE A 117 5.47 17.29 -4.31
CA ILE A 117 5.54 18.77 -4.32
C ILE A 117 4.82 19.35 -3.10
N LYS A 118 3.61 18.84 -2.78
CA LYS A 118 2.84 19.27 -1.60
C LYS A 118 3.60 18.97 -0.31
N THR A 119 4.25 17.81 -0.21
CA THR A 119 5.08 17.42 0.92
C THR A 119 6.26 18.37 1.09
N CYS A 120 7.01 18.67 0.02
CA CYS A 120 8.12 19.61 0.06
C CYS A 120 7.67 21.01 0.51
N ALA A 121 6.57 21.51 -0.04
CA ALA A 121 6.02 22.79 0.35
C ALA A 121 5.64 22.83 1.84
N GLY A 122 5.00 21.77 2.34
CA GLY A 122 4.64 21.65 3.75
C GLY A 122 5.85 21.63 4.70
N LEU A 123 6.93 20.95 4.30
CA LEU A 123 8.19 20.93 5.07
C LEU A 123 8.90 22.28 5.07
N ALA A 124 8.88 23.01 3.96
CA ALA A 124 9.49 24.35 3.87
C ALA A 124 8.76 25.40 4.72
N THR A 125 7.51 25.14 5.12
CA THR A 125 6.69 26.03 5.96
C THR A 125 6.71 25.70 7.45
N LYS A 126 7.42 24.65 7.86
CA LYS A 126 7.67 24.31 9.27
C LYS A 126 8.90 25.03 9.79
#